data_AF-A0A7S2QD60-F1
#
_entry.id   AF-A0A7S2QD60-F1
#
_cell.length_a   1.000
_cell.length_b   1.000
_cell.length_c   1.000
_cell.angle_alpha   90.00
_cell.angle_beta   90.00
_cell.angle_gamma   90.00
#
_symmetry.space_group_name_H-M   'P 1'
#
loop_
_entity.id
_entity.type
_entity.pdbx_description
1 polymer ?
#
loop_
_entity_poly.entity_id
_entity_poly.type
_entity_poly.pdbx_seq_one_letter_code
_entity_poly.pdbx_strand_id
1 'polypeptide(L)'
;QRPAESEDLEGRAHREAVALHLEALRARLAGAAMSDDEALRISYEGDSASAKGATASTAHRARLSKLAADLKKVAGGPGDDAAPVHLDRADSVLADFCKVLGQSQREADFAHVLKLGCAGMVVDICSRIKDALVAFSGNSETSPVWRSMSNVMLGALKW
;
A
#
# COMPACT_ATOMS: atom_id res chain seq x y z
N GLN A 1 21.95 -36.23 31.05
CA GLN A 1 21.87 -35.48 29.78
C GLN A 1 20.43 -35.51 29.29
N ARG A 2 19.66 -34.43 29.48
CA ARG A 2 18.42 -34.15 28.76
C ARG A 2 18.09 -32.64 28.92
N PRO A 3 18.45 -31.78 27.94
CA PRO A 3 17.95 -30.41 27.87
C PRO A 3 17.23 -30.09 26.55
N ALA A 4 16.99 -31.05 25.66
CA ALA A 4 16.43 -30.76 24.33
C ALA A 4 14.91 -30.51 24.31
N GLU A 5 14.15 -31.02 25.29
CA GLU A 5 12.68 -30.93 25.26
C GLU A 5 12.13 -29.58 25.78
N SER A 6 12.90 -28.82 26.58
CA SER A 6 12.44 -27.55 27.12
C SER A 6 12.59 -26.38 26.14
N GLU A 7 13.65 -26.39 25.32
CA GLU A 7 13.92 -25.32 24.35
C GLU A 7 12.89 -25.30 23.19
N ASP A 8 12.39 -26.47 22.78
CA ASP A 8 11.36 -26.58 21.74
C ASP A 8 9.99 -26.10 22.23
N LEU A 9 9.67 -26.29 23.52
CA LEU A 9 8.43 -25.81 24.13
C LEU A 9 8.44 -24.29 24.31
N GLU A 10 9.55 -23.71 24.77
CA GLU A 10 9.72 -22.25 24.87
C GLU A 10 9.73 -21.59 23.48
N GLY A 11 10.40 -22.18 22.49
CA GLY A 11 10.38 -21.70 21.11
C GLY A 11 9.01 -21.79 20.44
N ARG A 12 8.16 -22.73 20.87
CA ARG A 12 6.77 -22.85 20.39
C ARG A 12 5.85 -21.84 21.07
N ALA A 13 5.96 -21.68 22.39
CA ALA A 13 5.23 -20.67 23.15
C ALA A 13 5.58 -19.25 22.71
N HIS A 14 6.85 -18.98 22.42
CA HIS A 14 7.29 -17.69 21.91
C HIS A 14 6.71 -17.40 20.50
N ARG A 15 6.72 -18.39 19.60
CA ARG A 15 6.10 -18.25 18.26
C ARG A 15 4.59 -18.01 18.35
N GLU A 16 3.91 -18.68 19.27
CA GLU A 16 2.48 -18.51 19.50
C GLU A 16 2.15 -17.13 20.10
N ALA A 17 2.97 -16.64 21.03
CA ALA A 17 2.86 -15.29 21.57
C ALA A 17 3.09 -14.20 20.50
N VAL A 18 4.08 -14.39 19.61
CA VAL A 18 4.33 -13.48 18.48
C VAL A 18 3.17 -13.49 17.49
N ALA A 19 2.60 -14.66 17.19
CA ALA A 19 1.43 -14.77 16.31
C ALA A 19 0.22 -14.03 16.90
N LEU A 20 -0.06 -14.20 18.20
CA LEU A 20 -1.13 -13.47 18.89
C LEU A 20 -0.91 -11.96 18.89
N HIS A 21 0.34 -11.51 19.10
CA HIS A 21 0.67 -10.09 19.07
C HIS A 21 0.50 -9.48 17.68
N LEU A 22 0.91 -10.20 16.63
CA LEU A 22 0.71 -9.79 15.24
C LEU A 22 -0.77 -9.71 14.89
N GLU A 23 -1.59 -10.65 15.36
CA GLU A 23 -3.03 -10.65 15.10
C GLU A 23 -3.73 -9.48 15.81
N ALA A 24 -3.36 -9.20 17.06
CA ALA A 24 -3.83 -8.01 17.77
C ALA A 24 -3.41 -6.71 17.07
N LEU A 25 -2.19 -6.65 16.53
CA LEU A 25 -1.71 -5.51 15.78
C LEU A 25 -2.48 -5.34 14.45
N ARG A 26 -2.74 -6.44 13.72
CA ARG A 26 -3.58 -6.42 12.52
C ARG A 26 -4.98 -5.94 12.82
N ALA A 27 -5.60 -6.43 13.89
CA ALA A 27 -6.93 -5.98 14.30
C ALA A 27 -6.97 -4.49 14.64
N ARG A 28 -5.93 -3.98 15.33
CA ARG A 28 -5.80 -2.55 15.63
C ARG A 28 -5.58 -1.71 14.38
N LEU A 29 -4.76 -2.19 13.44
CA LEU A 29 -4.54 -1.51 12.16
C LEU A 29 -5.80 -1.50 11.29
N ALA A 30 -6.54 -2.61 11.25
CA ALA A 30 -7.82 -2.69 10.54
C ALA A 30 -8.89 -1.79 11.18
N GLY A 31 -8.92 -1.68 12.52
CA GLY A 31 -9.82 -0.77 13.22
C GLY A 31 -9.42 0.71 13.13
N ALA A 32 -8.13 0.99 12.92
CA ALA A 32 -7.62 2.34 12.68
C ALA A 32 -7.59 2.71 11.19
N ALA A 33 -7.83 1.74 10.30
CA ALA A 33 -7.96 1.97 8.87
C ALA A 33 -9.23 2.78 8.64
N MET A 34 -9.04 4.08 8.42
CA MET A 34 -10.14 4.94 8.00
C MET A 34 -10.56 4.53 6.59
N SER A 35 -11.87 4.48 6.38
CA SER A 35 -12.40 4.31 5.02
C SER A 35 -12.10 5.56 4.20
N ASP A 36 -11.93 5.39 2.89
CA ASP A 36 -11.72 6.52 1.96
C ASP A 36 -12.86 7.56 2.10
N ASP A 37 -14.10 7.11 2.33
CA ASP A 37 -15.26 7.98 2.57
C ASP A 37 -15.12 8.84 3.84
N GLU A 38 -14.54 8.27 4.91
CA GLU A 38 -14.32 8.98 6.17
C GLU A 38 -13.17 9.98 6.07
N ALA A 39 -12.10 9.63 5.35
CA ALA A 39 -10.99 10.53 5.04
C ALA A 39 -11.41 11.69 4.11
N LEU A 40 -12.32 11.43 3.16
CA LEU A 40 -12.92 12.44 2.31
C LEU A 40 -13.77 13.43 3.11
N ARG A 41 -14.57 12.94 4.06
CA ARG A 41 -15.44 13.78 4.90
C ARG A 41 -14.64 14.83 5.66
N ILE A 42 -13.49 14.45 6.21
CA ILE A 42 -12.58 15.35 6.95
C ILE A 42 -11.91 16.36 6.00
N SER A 43 -11.53 15.92 4.79
CA SER A 43 -10.91 16.81 3.80
C SER A 43 -11.87 17.89 3.30
N TYR A 44 -13.17 17.60 3.19
CA TYR A 44 -14.17 18.57 2.76
C TYR A 44 -14.53 19.62 3.82
N GLU A 45 -14.36 19.30 5.11
CA GLU A 45 -14.62 20.25 6.20
C GLU A 45 -13.58 21.40 6.25
N GLY A 46 -12.43 21.27 5.56
CA GLY A 46 -11.37 22.30 5.50
C GLY A 46 -11.39 23.25 4.28
N ASP A 47 -12.19 22.99 3.25
CA ASP A 47 -11.97 23.53 1.89
C ASP A 47 -12.59 24.93 1.61
N SER A 48 -12.86 25.72 2.66
CA SER A 48 -13.51 27.05 2.51
C SER A 48 -12.57 28.16 1.99
N ALA A 49 -11.28 27.93 1.75
CA ALA A 49 -10.37 29.03 1.41
C ALA A 49 -9.26 28.65 0.42
N SER A 50 -9.41 29.05 -0.85
CA SER A 50 -8.42 29.90 -1.57
C SER A 50 -8.37 29.60 -3.08
N ALA A 51 -9.02 30.48 -3.85
CA ALA A 51 -9.19 30.41 -5.31
C ALA A 51 -7.97 30.89 -6.14
N LYS A 52 -6.72 30.81 -5.64
CA LYS A 52 -5.54 31.38 -6.34
C LYS A 52 -4.57 30.38 -7.01
N GLY A 53 -4.93 29.10 -7.17
CA GLY A 53 -4.02 28.05 -7.68
C GLY A 53 -4.55 27.16 -8.83
N ALA A 54 -5.44 27.68 -9.69
CA ALA A 54 -6.29 26.85 -10.55
C ALA A 54 -5.58 26.09 -11.71
N THR A 55 -4.46 26.57 -12.24
CA THR A 55 -3.84 25.99 -13.46
C THR A 55 -2.83 24.88 -13.17
N ALA A 56 -1.96 25.05 -12.17
CA ALA A 56 -1.04 24.00 -11.69
C ALA A 56 -1.82 22.80 -11.12
N SER A 57 -2.98 23.07 -10.52
CA SER A 57 -3.90 22.05 -9.99
C SER A 57 -4.52 21.18 -11.09
N THR A 58 -4.77 21.69 -12.30
CA THR A 58 -5.38 20.89 -13.38
C THR A 58 -4.39 19.89 -13.99
N ALA A 59 -3.15 20.31 -14.26
CA ALA A 59 -2.12 19.40 -14.77
C ALA A 59 -1.74 18.32 -13.73
N HIS A 60 -1.77 18.66 -12.44
CA HIS A 60 -1.56 17.69 -11.37
C HIS A 60 -2.74 16.70 -11.23
N ARG A 61 -3.98 17.20 -11.26
CA ARG A 61 -5.18 16.35 -11.27
C ARG A 61 -5.24 15.42 -12.47
N ALA A 62 -4.79 15.87 -13.65
CA ALA A 62 -4.67 15.01 -14.83
C ALA A 62 -3.62 13.89 -14.63
N ARG A 63 -2.48 14.21 -14.00
CA ARG A 63 -1.46 13.21 -13.64
C ARG A 63 -1.99 12.20 -12.63
N LEU A 64 -2.72 12.65 -11.61
CA LEU A 64 -3.41 11.78 -10.64
C LEU A 64 -4.46 10.89 -11.29
N SER A 65 -5.26 11.42 -12.21
CA SER A 65 -6.27 10.65 -12.95
C SER A 65 -5.64 9.57 -13.84
N LYS A 66 -4.53 9.91 -14.52
CA LYS A 66 -3.76 8.93 -15.29
C LYS A 66 -3.17 7.84 -14.39
N LEU A 67 -2.57 8.24 -13.27
CA LEU A 67 -2.00 7.35 -12.28
C LEU A 67 -3.07 6.38 -11.73
N ALA A 68 -4.27 6.86 -11.42
CA ALA A 68 -5.39 6.02 -11.01
C ALA A 68 -5.78 5.00 -12.08
N ALA A 69 -5.81 5.40 -13.35
CA ALA A 69 -6.08 4.48 -14.45
C ALA A 69 -4.97 3.42 -14.61
N ASP A 70 -3.71 3.79 -14.37
CA ASP A 70 -2.58 2.87 -14.45
C ASP A 70 -2.54 1.93 -13.24
N LEU A 71 -2.83 2.42 -12.03
CA LEU A 71 -3.05 1.61 -10.83
C LEU A 71 -4.16 0.59 -11.06
N LYS A 72 -5.31 1.00 -11.59
CA LYS A 72 -6.44 0.10 -11.88
C LYS A 72 -6.08 -1.01 -12.87
N LYS A 73 -5.23 -0.73 -13.86
CA LYS A 73 -4.76 -1.76 -14.81
C LYS A 73 -3.82 -2.77 -14.16
N VAL A 74 -3.06 -2.36 -13.14
CA VAL A 74 -2.14 -3.25 -12.40
C VAL A 74 -2.88 -4.02 -11.31
N ALA A 75 -3.79 -3.37 -10.60
CA ALA A 75 -4.65 -3.95 -9.58
C ALA A 75 -5.61 -5.02 -10.13
N GLY A 76 -5.82 -5.07 -11.44
CA GLY A 76 -6.77 -5.99 -12.07
C GLY A 76 -8.21 -5.47 -11.95
N GLY A 77 -9.09 -5.98 -12.80
CA GLY A 77 -10.52 -5.69 -12.68
C GLY A 77 -11.13 -6.42 -11.49
N PRO A 78 -12.29 -5.98 -10.95
CA PRO A 78 -13.04 -6.76 -9.97
C PRO A 78 -13.41 -8.11 -10.62
N GLY A 79 -12.79 -9.19 -10.17
CA GLY A 79 -12.92 -10.53 -10.74
C GLY A 79 -11.64 -11.13 -11.34
N ASP A 80 -10.52 -10.39 -11.37
CA ASP A 80 -9.25 -10.82 -11.98
C ASP A 80 -8.18 -11.23 -10.94
N ASP A 81 -8.62 -11.69 -9.76
CA ASP A 81 -7.77 -12.13 -8.64
C ASP A 81 -6.78 -13.25 -9.02
N ALA A 82 -7.10 -14.00 -10.08
CA ALA A 82 -6.28 -15.09 -10.58
C ALA A 82 -5.14 -14.64 -11.52
N ALA A 83 -5.15 -13.41 -12.01
CA ALA A 83 -4.11 -12.95 -12.92
C ALA A 83 -2.78 -12.72 -12.15
N PRO A 84 -1.63 -13.18 -12.67
CA PRO A 84 -0.34 -12.91 -12.05
C PRO A 84 -0.01 -11.40 -12.13
N VAL A 85 0.43 -10.81 -11.02
CA VAL A 85 0.88 -9.42 -11.01
C VAL A 85 2.18 -9.28 -11.79
N HIS A 86 2.19 -8.37 -12.76
CA HIS A 86 3.41 -7.97 -13.47
C HIS A 86 4.27 -7.07 -12.58
N LEU A 87 5.27 -7.67 -11.92
CA LEU A 87 6.13 -7.02 -10.93
C LEU A 87 6.81 -5.73 -11.44
N ASP A 88 7.40 -5.74 -12.63
CA ASP A 88 8.09 -4.55 -13.19
C ASP A 88 7.12 -3.38 -13.44
N ARG A 89 5.90 -3.71 -13.86
CA ARG A 89 4.86 -2.70 -14.10
C ARG A 89 4.33 -2.15 -12.78
N ALA A 90 4.16 -3.01 -11.78
CA ALA A 90 3.73 -2.59 -10.46
C ALA A 90 4.77 -1.70 -9.78
N ASP A 91 6.07 -2.04 -9.86
CA ASP A 91 7.17 -1.22 -9.35
C ASP A 91 7.17 0.18 -9.97
N SER A 92 7.06 0.26 -11.30
CA SER A 92 7.01 1.53 -12.03
C SER A 92 5.82 2.40 -11.62
N VAL A 93 4.62 1.82 -11.51
CA VAL A 93 3.41 2.55 -11.14
C VAL A 93 3.44 3.00 -9.68
N LEU A 94 3.95 2.17 -8.75
CA LEU A 94 4.11 2.55 -7.34
C LEU A 94 5.19 3.63 -7.15
N ALA A 95 6.29 3.56 -7.90
CA ALA A 95 7.32 4.60 -7.89
C ALA A 95 6.77 5.94 -8.42
N ASP A 96 5.99 5.91 -9.50
CA ASP A 96 5.33 7.10 -10.03
C ASP A 96 4.26 7.64 -9.07
N PHE A 97 3.55 6.77 -8.35
CA PHE A 97 2.65 7.18 -7.27
C PHE A 97 3.38 7.98 -6.19
N CYS A 98 4.50 7.46 -5.69
CA CYS A 98 5.33 8.16 -4.70
C CYS A 98 5.83 9.52 -5.20
N LYS A 99 6.23 9.62 -6.48
CA LYS A 99 6.69 10.88 -7.07
C LYS A 99 5.55 11.90 -7.20
N VAL A 100 4.38 11.47 -7.67
CA VAL A 100 3.24 12.37 -7.86
C VAL A 100 2.73 12.88 -6.51
N LEU A 101 2.67 12.03 -5.49
CA LEU A 101 2.30 12.47 -4.14
C LEU A 101 3.39 13.32 -3.47
N GLY A 102 4.67 12.98 -3.65
CA GLY A 102 5.77 13.82 -3.15
C GLY A 102 5.84 15.21 -3.77
N GLN A 103 5.28 15.39 -4.98
CA GLN A 103 5.10 16.70 -5.60
C GLN A 103 3.85 17.44 -5.14
N SER A 104 2.92 16.76 -4.46
CA SER A 104 1.70 17.36 -3.93
C SER A 104 1.90 17.81 -2.50
N GLN A 105 1.63 19.09 -2.23
CA GLN A 105 1.64 19.67 -0.87
C GLN A 105 0.28 20.26 -0.48
N ARG A 106 -0.79 19.88 -1.19
CA ARG A 106 -2.11 20.51 -1.04
C ARG A 106 -3.17 19.49 -0.67
N GLU A 107 -3.95 19.79 0.37
CA GLU A 107 -5.06 18.95 0.87
C GLU A 107 -6.05 18.55 -0.25
N ALA A 108 -6.38 19.46 -1.15
CA ALA A 108 -7.29 19.21 -2.27
C ALA A 108 -6.82 18.09 -3.24
N ASP A 109 -5.51 17.88 -3.38
CA ASP A 109 -4.96 16.83 -4.24
C ASP A 109 -5.02 15.46 -3.53
N PHE A 110 -4.79 15.43 -2.20
CA PHE A 110 -4.99 14.22 -1.38
C PHE A 110 -6.46 13.80 -1.35
N ALA A 111 -7.39 14.76 -1.23
CA ALA A 111 -8.81 14.49 -1.39
C ALA A 111 -9.15 13.90 -2.77
N HIS A 112 -8.43 14.31 -3.83
CA HIS A 112 -8.64 13.76 -5.16
C HIS A 112 -8.09 12.33 -5.30
N VAL A 113 -6.96 12.03 -4.67
CA VAL A 113 -6.37 10.68 -4.58
C VAL A 113 -7.35 9.71 -3.91
N LEU A 114 -7.96 10.14 -2.80
CA LEU A 114 -8.98 9.39 -2.08
C LEU A 114 -10.23 9.17 -2.93
N LYS A 115 -10.75 10.21 -3.63
CA LYS A 115 -11.91 10.06 -4.54
C LYS A 115 -11.67 9.05 -5.65
N LEU A 116 -10.44 8.93 -6.12
CA LEU A 116 -10.07 8.00 -7.18
C LEU A 116 -9.84 6.58 -6.66
N GLY A 117 -9.85 6.35 -5.34
CA GLY A 117 -9.60 5.05 -4.72
C GLY A 117 -8.16 4.58 -4.88
N CYS A 118 -7.21 5.50 -5.12
CA CYS A 118 -5.82 5.13 -5.38
C CYS A 118 -5.18 4.42 -4.19
N ALA A 119 -5.54 4.80 -2.96
CA ALA A 119 -5.02 4.20 -1.73
C ALA A 119 -5.37 2.70 -1.65
N GLY A 120 -6.65 2.35 -1.85
CA GLY A 120 -7.09 0.96 -1.92
C GLY A 120 -6.37 0.16 -3.00
N MET A 121 -6.22 0.72 -4.22
CA MET A 121 -5.50 0.04 -5.30
C MET A 121 -4.02 -0.22 -4.97
N VAL A 122 -3.35 0.72 -4.29
CA VAL A 122 -1.96 0.53 -3.86
C VAL A 122 -1.86 -0.60 -2.83
N VAL A 123 -2.78 -0.66 -1.87
CA VAL A 123 -2.84 -1.74 -0.87
C VAL A 123 -3.07 -3.10 -1.54
N ASP A 124 -3.98 -3.16 -2.50
CA ASP A 124 -4.29 -4.39 -3.25
C ASP A 124 -3.07 -4.87 -4.06
N ILE A 125 -2.41 -3.96 -4.79
CA ILE A 125 -1.19 -4.27 -5.55
C ILE A 125 -0.09 -4.77 -4.62
N CYS A 126 0.15 -4.08 -3.51
CA CYS A 126 1.16 -4.48 -2.53
C CYS A 126 0.86 -5.86 -1.92
N SER A 127 -0.41 -6.14 -1.64
CA SER A 127 -0.84 -7.43 -1.09
C SER A 127 -0.62 -8.56 -2.09
N ARG A 128 -1.00 -8.35 -3.36
CA ARG A 128 -0.78 -9.34 -4.43
C ARG A 128 0.70 -9.58 -4.74
N ILE A 129 1.54 -8.53 -4.69
CA ILE A 129 3.00 -8.68 -4.78
C ILE A 129 3.51 -9.54 -3.63
N LYS A 130 3.11 -9.22 -2.38
CA LYS A 130 3.50 -9.99 -1.21
C LYS A 130 3.09 -11.46 -1.34
N ASP A 131 1.86 -11.74 -1.76
CA ASP A 131 1.36 -13.11 -1.90
C ASP A 131 2.07 -13.87 -3.04
N ALA A 132 2.31 -13.21 -4.18
CA ALA A 132 3.12 -13.77 -5.26
C ALA A 132 4.54 -14.07 -4.77
N LEU A 133 5.16 -13.16 -4.01
CA LEU A 133 6.51 -13.35 -3.47
C LEU A 133 6.57 -14.45 -2.42
N VAL A 134 5.56 -14.60 -1.55
CA VAL A 134 5.47 -15.72 -0.59
C VAL A 134 5.37 -17.05 -1.33
N ALA A 135 4.62 -17.11 -2.44
CA ALA A 135 4.57 -18.29 -3.29
C ALA A 135 5.93 -18.60 -3.97
N PHE A 136 6.75 -17.58 -4.24
CA PHE A 136 8.13 -17.71 -4.75
C PHE A 136 9.19 -17.94 -3.65
N SER A 137 8.91 -17.62 -2.38
CA SER A 137 9.87 -17.61 -1.26
C SER A 137 10.29 -18.99 -0.75
N GLY A 138 9.99 -20.04 -1.52
CA GLY A 138 10.76 -21.27 -1.41
C GLY A 138 12.26 -21.07 -1.73
N ASN A 139 12.71 -19.92 -2.27
CA ASN A 139 14.04 -19.86 -2.89
C ASN A 139 14.83 -18.52 -2.97
N SER A 140 14.59 -17.45 -2.18
CA SER A 140 15.60 -16.39 -1.87
C SER A 140 14.99 -15.12 -1.27
N GLU A 141 15.23 -14.88 0.03
CA GLU A 141 14.99 -13.59 0.70
C GLU A 141 16.08 -12.53 0.41
N THR A 142 17.03 -12.80 -0.50
CA THR A 142 18.28 -12.03 -0.63
C THR A 142 18.46 -11.29 -1.96
N SER A 143 17.53 -11.42 -2.90
CA SER A 143 17.63 -10.77 -4.21
C SER A 143 17.61 -9.22 -4.09
N PRO A 144 18.52 -8.50 -4.77
CA PRO A 144 18.51 -7.04 -4.82
C PRO A 144 17.21 -6.45 -5.40
N VAL A 145 16.52 -7.22 -6.25
CA VAL A 145 15.17 -6.87 -6.77
C VAL A 145 14.16 -6.83 -5.62
N TRP A 146 14.25 -7.75 -4.67
CA TRP A 146 13.40 -7.82 -3.48
C TRP A 146 13.54 -6.58 -2.60
N ARG A 147 14.79 -6.15 -2.36
CA ARG A 147 15.08 -4.93 -1.59
C ARG A 147 14.58 -3.67 -2.27
N SER A 148 14.74 -3.57 -3.59
CA SER A 148 14.25 -2.42 -4.36
C SER A 148 12.72 -2.33 -4.31
N MET A 149 12.03 -3.42 -4.62
CA MET A 149 10.57 -3.50 -4.61
C MET A 149 10.00 -3.21 -3.22
N SER A 150 10.62 -3.76 -2.17
CA SER A 150 10.20 -3.53 -0.78
C SER A 150 10.28 -2.05 -0.40
N ASN A 151 11.34 -1.35 -0.81
CA ASN A 151 11.49 0.09 -0.55
C ASN A 151 10.41 0.92 -1.26
N VAL A 152 10.06 0.54 -2.50
CA VAL A 152 9.01 1.23 -3.27
C VAL A 152 7.63 0.99 -2.65
N MET A 153 7.33 -0.24 -2.26
CA MET A 153 6.08 -0.59 -1.55
C MET A 153 5.95 0.16 -0.22
N LEU A 154 7.02 0.19 0.58
CA LEU A 154 7.04 0.95 1.84
C LEU A 154 6.91 2.46 1.61
N GLY A 155 7.54 2.97 0.55
CA GLY A 155 7.38 4.36 0.12
C GLY A 155 5.94 4.70 -0.24
N ALA A 156 5.26 3.80 -0.96
CA ALA A 156 3.88 3.99 -1.36
C ALA A 156 2.90 3.89 -0.18
N LEU A 157 3.10 2.93 0.72
CA LEU A 157 2.26 2.72 1.92
C LEU A 157 2.46 3.79 3.01
N LYS A 158 3.52 4.60 2.92
CA LYS A 158 3.73 5.74 3.83
C LYS A 158 2.75 6.90 3.54
N TRP A 159 2.28 6.99 2.30
CA TRP A 159 1.36 8.03 1.84
C TRP A 159 -0.09 7.61 2.06
#